data_AF-A0AA37F3Q4-F1
#
_entry.id   AF-A0AA37F3Q4-F1
#
_cell.length_a   1.000
_cell.length_b   1.000
_cell.length_c   1.000
_cell.angle_alpha   90.00
_cell.angle_beta   90.00
_cell.angle_gamma   90.00
#
_symmetry.space_group_name_H-M   'P 1'
#
loop_
_entity.id
_entity.type
_entity.pdbx_description
1 polymer ?
#
loop_
_entity_poly.entity_id
_entity_poly.type
_entity_poly.pdbx_seq_one_letter_code
_entity_poly.pdbx_strand_id
1 'polypeptide(L)'
;MATSPERISAQRSIAAHRSWAQTAVRSERTAAATAASPVYLDYWIKKIEAEGKVRGKAHIRAAAESARTAWRKQNALKSAESRRRKSAEKQARIAKLRSSGR
;
A
#
# COMPACT_ATOMS: atom_id res chain seq x y z
N MET A 1 11.09 -23.77 16.36
CA MET A 1 9.62 -23.77 16.48
C MET A 1 9.04 -22.69 15.58
N ALA A 2 8.21 -23.05 14.59
CA ALA A 2 7.54 -22.06 13.76
C ALA A 2 6.50 -21.30 14.61
N THR A 3 6.61 -19.97 14.70
CA THR A 3 5.62 -19.13 15.35
C THR A 3 4.35 -19.09 14.50
N SER A 4 3.19 -19.43 15.08
CA SER A 4 1.93 -19.40 14.31
C SER A 4 1.60 -17.96 13.87
N PRO A 5 0.89 -17.79 12.73
CA PRO A 5 0.50 -16.47 12.23
C PRO A 5 -0.23 -15.61 13.27
N GLU A 6 -1.07 -16.24 14.09
CA GLU A 6 -1.84 -15.59 15.16
C GLU A 6 -0.91 -14.98 16.21
N ARG A 7 0.14 -15.72 16.61
CA ARG A 7 1.13 -15.25 17.59
C ARG A 7 1.92 -14.06 17.05
N ILE A 8 2.33 -14.10 15.79
CA ILE A 8 3.03 -12.98 15.13
C ILE A 8 2.13 -11.74 15.07
N SER A 9 0.85 -11.92 14.73
CA SER A 9 -0.13 -10.83 14.67
C SER A 9 -0.30 -10.16 16.04
N ALA A 10 -0.49 -10.94 17.10
CA ALA A 10 -0.63 -10.43 18.46
C ALA A 10 0.62 -9.67 18.92
N GLN A 11 1.82 -10.21 18.66
CA GLN A 11 3.09 -9.54 18.99
C GLN A 11 3.24 -8.19 18.29
N ARG A 12 2.89 -8.12 17.00
CA ARG A 12 2.94 -6.86 16.23
C ARG A 12 1.94 -5.83 16.75
N SER A 13 0.73 -6.26 17.11
CA SER A 13 -0.28 -5.39 17.71
C SER A 13 0.19 -4.82 19.05
N ILE A 14 0.70 -5.67 19.96
CA ILE A 14 1.25 -5.23 21.26
C ILE A 14 2.39 -4.22 21.05
N ALA A 15 3.30 -4.49 20.12
CA ALA A 15 4.40 -3.59 19.80
C ALA A 15 3.88 -2.24 19.27
N ALA A 16 2.90 -2.24 18.38
CA ALA A 16 2.28 -1.03 17.87
C ALA A 16 1.62 -0.19 18.99
N HIS A 17 0.84 -0.83 19.87
CA HIS A 17 0.19 -0.14 21.00
C HIS A 17 1.21 0.46 21.97
N ARG A 18 2.25 -0.29 22.34
CA ARG A 18 3.34 0.22 23.20
C ARG A 18 4.04 1.41 22.55
N SER A 19 4.33 1.28 21.27
CA SER A 19 5.01 2.33 20.52
C SER A 19 4.17 3.60 20.43
N TRP A 20 2.85 3.49 20.24
CA TRP A 20 1.93 4.64 20.24
C TRP A 20 1.77 5.28 21.61
N ALA A 21 1.79 4.50 22.70
CA ALA A 21 1.75 5.02 24.05
C ALA A 21 2.97 5.90 24.39
N GLN A 22 4.12 5.63 23.77
CA GLN A 22 5.37 6.39 23.94
C GLN A 22 5.49 7.59 22.99
N THR A 23 4.53 7.80 22.08
CA THR A 23 4.59 8.89 21.09
C THR A 23 3.82 10.10 21.59
N ALA A 24 4.54 11.16 21.97
CA ALA A 24 3.94 12.42 22.41
C ALA A 24 3.20 13.15 21.26
N VAL A 25 3.84 13.26 20.09
CA VAL A 25 3.28 13.95 18.92
C VAL A 25 3.21 12.99 17.72
N ARG A 26 1.99 12.58 17.36
CA ARG A 26 1.78 11.56 16.31
C ARG A 26 2.12 12.06 14.90
N SER A 27 1.90 13.34 14.62
CA SER A 27 2.19 13.96 13.32
C SER A 27 3.68 13.97 13.02
N GLU A 28 4.51 14.36 14.00
CA GLU A 28 5.97 14.36 13.87
C GLU A 28 6.51 12.96 13.57
N ARG A 29 6.03 11.96 14.32
CA ARG A 29 6.41 10.56 14.10
C ARG A 29 6.06 10.05 12.69
N THR A 30 4.93 10.50 12.13
CA THR A 30 4.45 10.04 10.82
C THR A 30 4.91 10.91 9.65
N ALA A 31 5.53 12.07 9.92
CA ALA A 31 5.94 13.03 8.89
C ALA A 31 6.93 12.43 7.89
N ALA A 32 7.94 11.69 8.36
CA ALA A 32 8.93 11.05 7.49
C ALA A 32 8.29 10.01 6.56
N ALA A 33 7.41 9.16 7.09
CA ALA A 33 6.69 8.16 6.31
C ALA A 33 5.73 8.81 5.30
N THR A 34 5.08 9.90 5.70
CA THR A 34 4.21 10.72 4.85
C THR A 34 5.02 11.32 3.70
N ALA A 35 6.17 11.94 3.97
CA ALA A 35 7.03 12.54 2.96
C ALA A 35 7.61 11.51 1.96
N ALA A 36 7.84 10.28 2.42
CA ALA A 36 8.31 9.17 1.58
C ALA A 36 7.17 8.42 0.85
N SER A 37 5.91 8.81 1.04
CA SER A 37 4.78 8.08 0.49
C SER A 37 4.49 8.46 -0.97
N PRO A 38 4.40 7.47 -1.89
CA PRO A 38 4.01 7.69 -3.29
C PRO A 38 2.58 8.24 -3.48
N VAL A 39 1.80 8.35 -2.40
CA VAL A 39 0.47 8.99 -2.43
C VAL A 39 0.59 10.49 -2.66
N TYR A 40 1.65 11.14 -2.18
CA TYR A 40 1.84 12.59 -2.27
C TYR A 40 2.62 12.98 -3.51
N LEU A 41 2.33 14.17 -4.03
CA LEU A 41 2.99 14.67 -5.23
C LEU A 41 4.48 14.98 -4.97
N ASP A 42 4.80 15.49 -3.79
CA ASP A 42 6.17 15.89 -3.40
C ASP A 42 7.16 14.72 -3.46
N TYR A 43 6.71 13.49 -3.16
CA TYR A 43 7.52 12.29 -3.34
C TYR A 43 7.97 12.13 -4.80
N TRP A 44 7.05 12.33 -5.75
CA TRP A 44 7.32 12.19 -7.18
C TRP A 44 8.12 13.35 -7.73
N ILE A 45 7.88 14.57 -7.24
CA ILE A 45 8.70 15.75 -7.59
C ILE A 45 10.16 15.48 -7.20
N LYS A 46 10.42 15.13 -5.93
CA LYS A 46 11.78 14.81 -5.45
C LYS A 46 12.41 13.68 -6.25
N LYS A 47 11.64 12.64 -6.58
CA LYS A 47 12.12 11.51 -7.37
C LYS A 47 12.54 11.94 -8.78
N ILE A 48 11.73 12.75 -9.46
CA ILE A 48 12.00 13.21 -10.83
C ILE A 48 13.15 14.23 -10.86
N GLU A 49 13.21 15.11 -9.86
CA GLU A 49 14.35 16.01 -9.65
C GLU A 49 15.65 15.23 -9.48
N ALA A 50 15.64 14.19 -8.64
CA ALA A 50 16.80 13.32 -8.42
C ALA A 50 17.22 12.55 -9.69
N GLU A 51 16.28 12.20 -10.57
CA GLU A 51 16.59 11.57 -11.85
C GLU A 51 17.25 12.53 -12.85
N GLY A 52 17.03 13.85 -12.72
CA GLY A 52 17.66 14.87 -13.56
C GLY A 52 17.26 14.89 -15.04
N LYS A 53 16.32 14.03 -15.46
CA LYS A 53 15.89 13.85 -16.86
C LYS A 53 14.94 14.93 -17.37
N VAL A 54 14.14 15.50 -16.47
CA VAL A 54 13.16 16.55 -16.79
C VAL A 54 13.66 17.86 -16.19
N ARG A 55 13.73 18.90 -17.01
CA ARG A 55 14.20 20.23 -16.60
C ARG A 55 13.05 21.22 -16.59
N GLY A 56 13.10 22.19 -15.67
CA GLY A 56 12.09 23.21 -15.52
C GLY A 56 10.97 22.80 -14.57
N LYS A 57 10.65 23.70 -13.63
CA LYS A 57 9.71 23.44 -12.52
C LYS A 57 8.33 22.98 -12.98
N ALA A 58 7.80 23.60 -14.04
CA ALA A 58 6.50 23.24 -14.61
C ALA A 58 6.50 21.81 -15.21
N HIS A 59 7.56 21.46 -15.96
CA HIS A 59 7.68 20.13 -16.56
C HIS A 59 7.91 19.04 -15.52
N ILE A 60 8.70 19.32 -14.47
CA ILE A 60 8.90 18.41 -13.33
C ILE A 60 7.56 18.11 -12.65
N ARG A 61 6.75 19.15 -12.40
CA ARG A 61 5.43 18.98 -11.78
C ARG A 61 4.50 18.13 -12.65
N ALA A 62 4.41 18.42 -13.94
CA ALA A 62 3.57 17.65 -14.87
C ALA A 62 4.03 16.17 -14.97
N ALA A 63 5.33 15.94 -15.00
CA ALA A 63 5.90 14.60 -14.98
C ALA A 63 5.58 13.87 -13.65
N ALA A 64 5.64 14.57 -12.51
CA ALA A 64 5.31 14.02 -11.21
C ALA A 64 3.83 13.62 -11.09
N GLU A 65 2.93 14.44 -11.61
CA GLU A 65 1.49 14.14 -11.67
C GLU A 65 1.21 12.92 -12.55
N SER A 66 1.90 12.83 -13.69
CA SER A 66 1.82 11.68 -14.59
C SER A 66 2.32 10.39 -13.93
N ALA A 67 3.48 10.44 -13.27
CA ALA A 67 4.05 9.30 -12.55
C ALA A 67 3.15 8.82 -11.40
N ARG A 68 2.63 9.76 -10.61
CA ARG A 68 1.66 9.48 -9.53
C ARG A 68 0.40 8.81 -10.07
N THR A 69 -0.12 9.30 -11.19
CA THR A 69 -1.31 8.74 -11.84
C THR A 69 -1.05 7.32 -12.36
N ALA A 70 0.10 7.09 -12.98
CA ALA A 70 0.50 5.76 -13.44
C ALA A 70 0.59 4.77 -12.26
N TRP A 71 1.24 5.16 -11.16
CA TRP A 71 1.32 4.34 -9.94
C TRP A 71 -0.07 4.01 -9.37
N ARG A 72 -0.98 4.98 -9.32
CA ARG A 72 -2.38 4.74 -8.88
C ARG A 72 -3.08 3.73 -9.76
N LYS A 73 -2.99 3.89 -11.09
CA LYS A 73 -3.58 2.95 -12.05
C LYS A 73 -3.04 1.54 -11.89
N GLN A 74 -1.72 1.39 -11.73
CA GLN A 74 -1.09 0.08 -11.47
C GLN A 74 -1.64 -0.58 -10.20
N ASN A 75 -1.79 0.16 -9.11
CA ASN A 75 -2.36 -0.37 -7.87
C ASN A 75 -3.85 -0.73 -8.00
N ALA A 76 -4.61 0.06 -8.75
CA ALA A 76 -6.01 -0.23 -9.05
C ALA A 76 -6.17 -1.53 -9.85
N LEU A 77 -5.30 -1.75 -10.84
CA LEU A 77 -5.28 -2.99 -11.63
C LEU A 77 -4.97 -4.20 -10.76
N LYS A 78 -3.88 -4.16 -9.97
CA LYS A 78 -3.53 -5.24 -9.02
C LYS A 78 -4.67 -5.56 -8.05
N SER A 79 -5.37 -4.53 -7.58
CA SER A 79 -6.51 -4.69 -6.68
C SER A 79 -7.72 -5.32 -7.39
N ALA A 80 -7.98 -4.95 -8.64
CA ALA A 80 -9.03 -5.56 -9.45
C ALA A 80 -8.75 -7.04 -9.73
N GLU A 81 -7.51 -7.39 -10.09
CA GLU A 81 -7.07 -8.77 -10.31
C GLU A 81 -7.22 -9.62 -9.03
N SER A 82 -6.76 -9.11 -7.89
CA SER A 82 -6.90 -9.79 -6.60
C SER A 82 -8.37 -10.04 -6.24
N ARG A 83 -9.25 -9.07 -6.49
CA ARG A 83 -10.70 -9.22 -6.27
C ARG A 83 -11.30 -10.29 -7.18
N ARG A 84 -10.95 -10.29 -8.47
CA ARG A 84 -11.39 -11.32 -9.44
C ARG A 84 -10.98 -12.73 -9.00
N ARG A 85 -9.73 -12.89 -8.54
CA ARG A 85 -9.23 -14.18 -8.04
C ARG A 85 -10.03 -14.66 -6.82
N LYS A 86 -10.20 -13.79 -5.81
CA LYS A 86 -10.97 -14.13 -4.60
C LYS A 86 -12.44 -14.44 -4.90
N SER A 87 -13.07 -13.73 -5.84
CA SER A 87 -14.43 -14.05 -6.24
C SER A 87 -14.51 -15.41 -6.92
N ALA A 88 -13.56 -15.75 -7.80
CA ALA A 88 -13.52 -17.06 -8.44
C ALA A 88 -13.30 -18.20 -7.43
N GLU A 89 -12.37 -18.03 -6.48
CA GLU A 89 -12.14 -18.99 -5.38
C GLU A 89 -13.40 -19.20 -4.53
N LYS A 90 -14.10 -18.10 -4.19
CA LYS A 90 -15.36 -18.16 -3.44
C LYS A 90 -16.43 -18.92 -4.22
N GLN A 91 -16.59 -18.64 -5.52
CA GLN A 91 -17.57 -19.33 -6.36
C GLN A 91 -17.24 -20.82 -6.51
N ALA A 92 -15.97 -21.17 -6.70
CA ALA A 92 -15.52 -22.56 -6.75
C ALA A 92 -15.80 -23.30 -5.44
N ARG A 93 -15.55 -22.65 -4.28
CA ARG A 93 -15.89 -23.21 -2.96
C ARG A 93 -17.39 -23.45 -2.80
N ILE A 94 -18.22 -22.48 -3.21
CA ILE A 94 -19.68 -22.61 -3.16
C ILE A 94 -20.14 -23.76 -4.07
N ALA A 95 -19.62 -23.85 -5.30
CA ALA A 95 -19.95 -24.92 -6.23
C ALA A 95 -19.58 -26.31 -5.66
N LYS A 96 -18.40 -26.44 -5.06
CA LYS A 96 -17.95 -27.69 -4.41
C LYS A 96 -18.86 -28.10 -3.25
N LEU A 97 -19.25 -27.15 -2.39
CA LEU A 97 -20.18 -27.44 -1.29
C LEU A 97 -21.55 -27.89 -1.80
N ARG A 98 -22.03 -27.31 -2.91
CA ARG A 98 -23.29 -27.71 -3.55
C ARG A 98 -23.23 -29.07 -4.24
N SER A 99 -22.06 -29.49 -4.73
CA SER A 99 -21.89 -30.83 -5.33
C SER A 99 -21.68 -31.93 -4.29
N SER A 100 -21.12 -31.62 -3.11
CA SER A 100 -20.85 -32.60 -2.04
C SER A 100 -22.02 -32.82 -1.07
N GLY A 101 -23.10 -32.04 -1.19
CA GLY A 101 -24.33 -32.19 -0.40
C GLY A 101 -25.48 -32.87 -1.14
N ARG A 102 -25.20 -33.60 -2.22
CA ARG A 102 -26.14 -34.45 -2.96
C ARG A 102 -25.67 -35.89 -2.92
#